data_AF-A0A231HGN7-F1
#
_entry.id   AF-A0A231HGN7-F1
#
_cell.length_a   1.000
_cell.length_b   1.000
_cell.length_c   1.000
_cell.angle_alpha   90.00
_cell.angle_beta   90.00
_cell.angle_gamma   90.00
#
_symmetry.space_group_name_H-M   'P 1'
#
loop_
_entity.id
_entity.type
_entity.pdbx_description
1 polymer ?
#
loop_
_entity_poly.entity_id
_entity_poly.type
_entity_poly.pdbx_seq_one_letter_code
_entity_poly.pdbx_strand_id
1 'polypeptide(L)'
;MIVMSLDALQYLSSLCGRTNQTLTEDEALDWQRKVFSRYPNDQVVAALSTHADRSAFRPQISDVLRLLGSQTSRSALLALNDLVNLVRKVGPYKSPQIQDAALAMSIQELGGWPTLCNCLPDPSGNEMAYDRFSKRFAQIYEMCVNQVQVLGVRLENPPMGLIEAAQNGNRSDQQAAKLQGPSS
;
A
#
# COMPACT_ATOMS: atom_id res chain seq x y z
N MET A 1 27.49 -25.89 -17.20
CA MET A 1 26.24 -25.88 -16.42
C MET A 1 25.23 -25.06 -17.21
N ILE A 2 24.19 -25.69 -17.74
CA ILE A 2 23.12 -24.97 -18.45
C ILE A 2 22.22 -24.39 -17.37
N VAL A 3 22.28 -23.07 -17.19
CA VAL A 3 21.30 -22.35 -16.37
C VAL A 3 20.00 -22.37 -17.17
N MET A 4 19.08 -23.28 -16.85
CA MET A 4 17.73 -23.20 -17.39
C MET A 4 17.09 -21.95 -16.77
N SER A 5 17.06 -20.84 -17.52
CA SER A 5 16.24 -19.69 -17.14
C SER A 5 14.79 -20.14 -17.22
N LEU A 6 14.19 -20.44 -16.07
CA LEU A 6 12.82 -20.88 -16.00
C LEU A 6 11.93 -19.67 -16.30
N ASP A 7 11.23 -19.69 -17.43
CA ASP A 7 10.31 -18.61 -17.76
C ASP A 7 9.08 -18.66 -16.84
N ALA A 8 8.76 -17.56 -16.17
CA ALA A 8 7.65 -17.47 -15.22
C ALA A 8 6.31 -17.89 -15.83
N LEU A 9 6.09 -17.64 -17.12
CA LEU A 9 4.89 -18.09 -17.83
C LEU A 9 4.87 -19.62 -17.98
N GLN A 10 6.01 -20.23 -18.30
CA GLN A 10 6.14 -21.68 -18.37
C GLN A 10 5.96 -22.32 -16.98
N TYR A 11 6.46 -21.67 -15.93
CA TYR A 11 6.26 -22.14 -14.56
C TYR A 11 4.79 -22.04 -14.11
N LEU A 12 4.12 -20.92 -14.40
CA LEU A 12 2.69 -20.75 -14.16
C LEU A 12 1.86 -21.83 -14.88
N SER A 13 2.17 -22.08 -16.17
CA SER A 13 1.52 -23.13 -16.95
C SER A 13 1.70 -24.52 -16.31
N SER A 14 2.90 -24.83 -15.82
CA SER A 14 3.17 -26.07 -15.09
C SER A 14 2.35 -26.18 -13.79
N LEU A 15 2.24 -25.10 -13.01
CA LEU A 15 1.42 -25.06 -11.80
C LEU A 15 -0.08 -25.26 -12.11
N CYS A 16 -0.59 -24.61 -13.16
CA CYS A 16 -1.96 -24.80 -13.62
C CYS A 16 -2.24 -26.26 -13.99
N GLY A 17 -1.30 -26.92 -14.68
CA GLY A 17 -1.36 -28.35 -14.99
C GLY A 17 -1.47 -29.24 -13.74
N ARG A 18 -0.74 -28.93 -12.65
CA ARG A 18 -0.85 -29.67 -11.37
C ARG A 18 -2.24 -29.58 -10.76
N THR A 19 -2.95 -28.47 -11.00
CA THR A 19 -4.30 -28.24 -10.47
C THR A 19 -5.43 -28.70 -11.41
N ASN A 20 -5.10 -29.36 -12.53
CA ASN A 20 -6.04 -29.72 -13.60
C ASN A 20 -6.87 -28.54 -14.13
N GLN A 21 -6.31 -27.33 -14.09
CA GLN A 21 -6.96 -26.13 -14.60
C GLN A 21 -6.14 -25.58 -15.77
N THR A 22 -6.80 -25.18 -16.85
CA THR A 22 -6.16 -24.53 -17.99
C THR A 22 -6.24 -23.01 -17.85
N LEU A 23 -5.18 -22.33 -18.28
CA LEU A 23 -5.15 -20.87 -18.38
C LEU A 23 -5.92 -20.48 -19.66
N THR A 24 -7.00 -19.72 -19.53
CA THR A 24 -7.68 -19.18 -20.73
C THR A 24 -6.83 -18.08 -21.36
N GLU A 25 -7.07 -17.77 -22.64
CA GLU A 25 -6.33 -16.73 -23.36
C GLU A 25 -6.49 -15.36 -22.71
N ASP A 26 -7.71 -15.02 -22.27
CA ASP A 26 -8.00 -13.77 -21.55
C ASP A 26 -7.24 -13.70 -20.22
N GLU A 27 -7.19 -14.80 -19.46
CA GLU A 27 -6.43 -14.85 -18.22
C GLU A 27 -4.92 -14.68 -18.49
N ALA A 28 -4.39 -15.33 -19.52
CA ALA A 28 -2.98 -15.22 -19.88
C ALA A 28 -2.58 -13.77 -20.23
N LEU A 29 -3.44 -13.05 -20.97
CA LEU A 29 -3.25 -11.63 -21.26
C LEU A 29 -3.26 -10.78 -19.99
N ASP A 30 -4.14 -11.09 -19.05
CA ASP A 30 -4.23 -10.40 -17.77
C ASP A 30 -2.97 -10.61 -16.92
N TRP A 31 -2.44 -11.84 -16.89
CA TRP A 31 -1.15 -12.16 -16.25
C TRP A 31 0.02 -11.40 -16.89
N GLN A 32 0.06 -11.36 -18.23
CA GLN A 32 1.10 -10.64 -18.96
C GLN A 32 1.08 -9.14 -18.61
N ARG A 33 -0.09 -8.51 -18.62
CA ARG A 33 -0.23 -7.06 -18.38
C ARG A 33 0.02 -6.68 -16.92
N LYS A 34 -0.48 -7.49 -15.97
CA LYS A 34 -0.47 -7.15 -14.54
C LYS A 34 0.79 -7.63 -13.82
N VAL A 35 1.41 -8.72 -14.27
CA VAL A 35 2.54 -9.37 -13.57
C VAL A 35 3.80 -9.37 -14.44
N PHE A 36 3.83 -10.12 -15.54
CA PHE A 36 5.08 -10.36 -16.28
C PHE A 36 5.67 -9.10 -16.93
N SER A 37 4.85 -8.12 -17.33
CA SER A 37 5.32 -6.83 -17.85
C SER A 37 5.87 -5.90 -16.78
N ARG A 38 5.60 -6.14 -15.50
CA ARG A 38 5.89 -5.19 -14.40
C ARG A 38 6.99 -5.67 -13.47
N TYR A 39 7.19 -6.98 -13.36
CA TYR A 39 8.13 -7.58 -12.42
C TYR A 39 9.14 -8.47 -13.18
N PRO A 40 10.40 -8.52 -12.72
CA PRO A 40 11.40 -9.39 -13.33
C PRO A 40 11.06 -10.86 -13.11
N ASN A 41 11.43 -11.69 -14.08
CA ASN A 41 11.05 -13.11 -14.16
C ASN A 41 11.35 -13.87 -12.86
N ASP A 42 12.56 -13.69 -12.31
CA ASP A 42 13.02 -14.36 -11.09
C ASP A 42 12.14 -14.08 -9.87
N GLN A 43 11.66 -12.84 -9.70
CA GLN A 43 10.78 -12.48 -8.60
C GLN A 43 9.41 -13.15 -8.74
N VAL A 44 8.90 -13.22 -9.97
CA VAL A 44 7.59 -13.85 -10.24
C VAL A 44 7.66 -15.36 -10.01
N VAL A 45 8.73 -16.03 -10.44
CA VAL A 45 8.95 -17.45 -10.15
C VAL A 45 9.04 -17.70 -8.65
N ALA A 46 9.78 -16.88 -7.90
CA ALA A 46 9.89 -17.01 -6.44
C ALA A 46 8.52 -16.83 -5.74
N ALA A 47 7.72 -15.85 -6.18
CA ALA A 47 6.37 -15.63 -5.67
C ALA A 47 5.43 -16.81 -5.98
N LEU A 48 5.45 -17.32 -7.22
CA LEU A 48 4.67 -18.49 -7.63
C LEU A 48 5.07 -19.75 -6.84
N SER A 49 6.37 -19.96 -6.60
CA SER A 49 6.86 -21.07 -5.77
C SER A 49 6.36 -20.94 -4.34
N THR A 50 6.47 -19.75 -3.76
CA THR A 50 5.99 -19.48 -2.39
C THR A 50 4.48 -19.70 -2.28
N HIS A 51 3.69 -19.35 -3.30
CA HIS A 51 2.26 -19.65 -3.34
C HIS A 51 2.01 -21.15 -3.39
N ALA A 52 2.72 -21.89 -4.25
CA ALA A 52 2.58 -23.33 -4.39
C ALA A 52 2.92 -24.09 -3.10
N ASP A 53 3.85 -23.58 -2.29
CA ASP A 53 4.18 -24.13 -0.97
C ASP A 53 3.09 -23.87 0.07
N ARG A 54 2.40 -22.72 -0.02
CA ARG A 54 1.38 -22.28 0.95
C ARG A 54 -0.02 -22.76 0.62
N SER A 55 -0.31 -23.07 -0.64
CA SER A 55 -1.66 -23.36 -1.11
C SER A 55 -1.65 -24.40 -2.22
N ALA A 56 -2.56 -25.37 -2.12
CA ALA A 56 -2.81 -26.34 -3.18
C ALA A 56 -3.69 -25.78 -4.32
N PHE A 57 -4.25 -24.58 -4.15
CA PHE A 57 -5.11 -23.95 -5.15
C PHE A 57 -4.29 -23.21 -6.20
N ARG A 58 -4.86 -23.12 -7.41
CA ARG A 58 -4.29 -22.37 -8.52
C ARG A 58 -3.97 -20.93 -8.08
N PRO A 59 -2.77 -20.40 -8.39
CA PRO A 59 -2.42 -19.03 -8.06
C PRO A 59 -3.36 -18.05 -8.77
N GLN A 60 -3.91 -17.10 -8.02
CA GLN A 60 -4.56 -15.92 -8.58
C GLN A 60 -3.55 -14.79 -8.72
N ILE A 61 -3.82 -13.87 -9.67
CA ILE A 61 -3.00 -12.68 -9.89
C ILE A 61 -2.85 -11.88 -8.60
N SER A 62 -3.93 -11.73 -7.82
CA SER A 62 -3.92 -11.04 -6.52
C SER A 62 -2.98 -11.66 -5.49
N ASP A 63 -2.89 -12.99 -5.45
CA ASP A 63 -2.04 -13.69 -4.48
C ASP A 63 -0.57 -13.49 -4.81
N VAL A 64 -0.22 -13.62 -6.09
CA VAL A 64 1.14 -13.39 -6.57
C VAL A 64 1.55 -11.94 -6.42
N LEU A 65 0.67 -10.99 -6.76
CA LEU A 65 0.93 -9.57 -6.54
C LEU A 65 1.11 -9.22 -5.07
N ARG A 66 0.39 -9.89 -4.15
CA ARG A 66 0.60 -9.73 -2.70
C ARG A 66 1.99 -10.21 -2.28
N LEU A 67 2.45 -11.35 -2.80
CA LEU A 67 3.78 -11.90 -2.52
C LEU A 67 4.90 -11.06 -3.14
N LEU A 68 4.70 -10.52 -4.34
CA LEU A 68 5.62 -9.61 -5.02
C LEU A 68 5.69 -8.25 -4.30
N GLY A 69 4.53 -7.72 -3.90
CA GLY A 69 4.42 -6.53 -3.07
C GLY A 69 5.14 -6.70 -1.75
N SER A 70 5.05 -7.87 -1.10
CA SER A 70 5.77 -8.09 0.16
C SER A 70 7.29 -8.17 0.02
N GLN A 71 7.83 -8.48 -1.17
CA GLN A 71 9.26 -8.64 -1.42
C GLN A 71 9.99 -7.31 -1.65
N THR A 72 9.33 -6.33 -2.28
CA THR A 72 9.95 -5.03 -2.62
C THR A 72 9.58 -3.93 -1.62
N SER A 73 8.61 -4.18 -0.75
CA SER A 73 8.07 -3.14 0.11
C SER A 73 8.83 -2.98 1.39
N ARG A 74 9.03 -1.71 1.75
CA ARG A 74 9.47 -1.30 3.08
C ARG A 74 8.66 -2.05 4.14
N SER A 75 9.32 -2.67 5.12
CA SER A 75 8.63 -3.34 6.21
C SER A 75 7.68 -2.37 6.93
N ALA A 76 6.46 -2.82 7.23
CA ALA A 76 5.49 -2.06 8.00
C ALA A 76 6.06 -1.59 9.36
N LEU A 77 6.95 -2.36 9.97
CA LEU A 77 7.61 -1.99 11.22
C LEU A 77 8.57 -0.81 11.04
N LEU A 78 9.34 -0.80 9.94
CA LEU A 78 10.20 0.35 9.60
C LEU A 78 9.38 1.59 9.26
N ALA A 79 8.26 1.44 8.56
CA ALA A 79 7.35 2.54 8.26
C ALA A 79 6.70 3.10 9.54
N LEU A 80 6.32 2.23 10.48
CA LEU A 80 5.79 2.62 11.79
C LEU A 80 6.83 3.37 12.63
N ASN A 81 8.09 2.92 12.64
CA ASN A 81 9.16 3.63 13.36
C ASN A 81 9.39 5.04 12.82
N ASP A 82 9.39 5.20 11.49
CA ASP A 82 9.46 6.52 10.87
C ASP A 82 8.27 7.38 11.26
N LEU A 83 7.06 6.81 11.28
CA LEU A 83 5.86 7.50 11.67
C LEU A 83 5.94 8.01 13.12
N VAL A 84 6.38 7.16 14.06
CA VAL A 84 6.57 7.53 15.47
C VAL A 84 7.58 8.67 15.59
N ASN A 85 8.69 8.61 14.85
CA ASN A 85 9.71 9.66 14.83
C ASN A 85 9.17 10.97 14.23
N LEU A 86 8.37 10.88 13.17
CA LEU A 86 7.75 12.03 12.51
C LEU A 86 6.76 12.73 13.44
N VAL A 87 5.92 11.96 14.15
CA VAL A 87 4.96 12.49 15.13
C VAL A 87 5.70 13.20 16.26
N ARG A 88 6.78 12.61 16.78
CA ARG A 88 7.64 13.22 17.81
C ARG A 88 8.32 14.51 17.33
N LYS A 89 8.69 14.61 16.05
CA LYS A 89 9.42 15.76 15.50
C LYS A 89 8.52 16.92 15.08
N VAL A 90 7.37 16.63 14.46
CA VAL A 90 6.52 17.65 13.83
C VAL A 90 5.33 18.03 14.72
N GLY A 91 4.74 17.04 15.39
CA GLY A 91 3.51 17.22 16.18
C GLY A 91 2.24 17.47 15.34
N PRO A 92 1.07 17.62 15.98
CA PRO A 92 -0.24 17.63 15.31
C PRO A 92 -0.55 18.91 14.50
N TYR A 93 0.16 20.01 14.78
CA TYR A 93 -0.19 21.33 14.26
C TYR A 93 0.40 21.64 12.89
N LYS A 94 1.50 20.97 12.51
CA LYS A 94 2.21 21.20 11.26
C LYS A 94 2.07 19.98 10.34
N SER A 95 2.06 20.23 9.03
CA SER A 95 2.02 19.16 8.03
C SER A 95 3.43 18.59 7.83
N PRO A 96 3.60 17.27 7.98
CA PRO A 96 4.87 16.64 7.64
C PRO A 96 5.02 16.50 6.12
N GLN A 97 6.23 16.69 5.62
CA GLN A 97 6.57 16.32 4.25
C GLN A 97 6.85 14.83 4.19
N ILE A 98 5.93 14.07 3.59
CA ILE A 98 6.04 12.61 3.46
C ILE A 98 6.30 12.27 1.99
N GLN A 99 7.47 11.69 1.72
CA GLN A 99 7.86 11.28 0.37
C GLN A 99 7.31 9.90 -0.01
N ASP A 100 7.08 9.04 0.98
CA ASP A 100 6.51 7.72 0.78
C ASP A 100 5.00 7.81 0.58
N ALA A 101 4.54 7.58 -0.65
CA ALA A 101 3.13 7.63 -1.02
C ALA A 101 2.28 6.59 -0.26
N ALA A 102 2.84 5.40 0.04
CA ALA A 102 2.12 4.38 0.78
C ALA A 102 1.93 4.81 2.24
N LEU A 103 2.97 5.38 2.85
CA LEU A 103 2.89 5.93 4.20
C LEU A 103 1.89 7.08 4.30
N ALA A 104 1.92 8.00 3.32
CA ALA A 104 0.97 9.10 3.27
C ALA A 104 -0.48 8.59 3.14
N MET A 105 -0.73 7.55 2.32
CA MET A 105 -2.07 6.94 2.16
C MET A 105 -2.54 6.33 3.48
N SER A 106 -1.65 5.58 4.14
CA SER A 106 -1.98 4.95 5.42
C SER A 106 -2.35 5.96 6.51
N ILE A 107 -1.73 7.14 6.51
CA ILE A 107 -2.08 8.21 7.45
C ILE A 107 -3.49 8.73 7.17
N GLN A 108 -3.88 8.88 5.91
CA GLN A 108 -5.24 9.32 5.57
C GLN A 108 -6.28 8.27 5.98
N GLU A 109 -6.03 6.99 5.72
CA GLU A 109 -6.89 5.87 6.15
C GLU A 109 -7.02 5.77 7.67
N LEU A 110 -6.00 6.20 8.42
CA LEU A 110 -6.04 6.29 9.89
C LEU A 110 -6.79 7.51 10.42
N GLY A 111 -7.38 8.32 9.54
CA GLY A 111 -8.14 9.53 9.91
C GLY A 111 -7.34 10.82 9.85
N GLY A 112 -6.19 10.81 9.17
CA GLY A 112 -5.34 11.98 8.94
C GLY A 112 -4.31 12.24 10.04
N TRP A 113 -3.43 13.21 9.78
CA TRP A 113 -2.28 13.53 10.64
C TRP A 113 -2.65 13.93 12.08
N PRO A 114 -3.67 14.79 12.32
CA PRO A 114 -4.03 15.20 13.68
C PRO A 114 -4.59 14.05 14.52
N THR A 115 -5.47 13.24 13.92
CA THR A 115 -6.05 12.06 14.54
C THR A 115 -4.96 11.06 14.92
N LEU A 116 -4.03 10.81 14.00
CA LEU A 116 -2.88 9.96 14.25
C LEU A 116 -2.03 10.45 15.44
N CYS A 117 -1.71 11.74 15.50
CA CYS A 117 -0.91 12.30 16.59
C CYS A 117 -1.57 12.12 17.97
N ASN A 118 -2.91 12.13 18.03
CA ASN A 118 -3.67 11.91 19.26
C ASN A 118 -3.86 10.43 19.60
N CYS A 119 -3.96 9.58 18.59
CA CYS A 119 -4.23 8.15 18.77
C CYS A 119 -2.98 7.29 18.90
N LEU A 120 -1.79 7.80 18.55
CA LEU A 120 -0.54 7.05 18.65
C LEU A 120 -0.14 6.88 20.14
N PRO A 121 -0.22 5.66 20.68
CA PRO A 121 0.17 5.42 22.08
C PRO A 121 1.69 5.47 22.23
N ASP A 122 2.16 5.90 23.40
CA ASP A 122 3.60 5.88 23.70
C ASP A 122 4.06 4.43 23.91
N PRO A 123 5.11 3.96 23.18
CA PRO A 123 5.63 2.61 23.33
C PRO A 123 6.06 2.23 24.76
N SER A 124 6.40 3.21 25.60
CA SER A 124 6.87 2.95 26.98
C SER A 124 5.75 2.90 28.02
N GLY A 125 4.58 3.49 27.72
CA GLY A 125 3.51 3.68 28.71
C GLY A 125 2.38 2.66 28.61
N ASN A 126 2.06 2.18 27.40
CA ASN A 126 0.95 1.24 27.19
C ASN A 126 1.27 0.28 26.04
N GLU A 127 2.09 -0.73 26.34
CA GLU A 127 2.57 -1.72 25.39
C GLU A 127 1.42 -2.44 24.64
N MET A 128 0.34 -2.79 25.35
CA MET A 128 -0.83 -3.44 24.72
C MET A 128 -1.57 -2.54 23.74
N ALA A 129 -1.68 -1.24 24.04
CA ALA A 129 -2.26 -0.28 23.09
C ALA A 129 -1.36 -0.10 21.87
N TYR A 130 -0.04 -0.05 22.10
CA TYR A 130 0.95 0.07 21.03
C TYR A 130 0.97 -1.16 20.12
N ASP A 131 0.92 -2.38 20.66
CA ASP A 131 0.85 -3.62 19.87
C ASP A 131 -0.45 -3.72 19.05
N ARG A 132 -1.60 -3.32 19.62
CA ARG A 132 -2.85 -3.26 18.85
C ARG A 132 -2.78 -2.24 17.72
N PHE A 133 -2.21 -1.07 18.00
CA PHE A 133 -2.01 -0.03 16.99
C PHE A 133 -1.05 -0.50 15.89
N SER A 134 0.07 -1.12 16.25
CA SER A 134 1.09 -1.59 15.30
C SER A 134 0.53 -2.64 14.35
N LYS A 135 -0.26 -3.59 14.85
CA LYS A 135 -0.95 -4.61 14.03
C LYS A 135 -1.95 -3.98 13.07
N ARG A 136 -2.77 -3.04 13.55
CA ARG A 136 -3.72 -2.32 12.71
C ARG A 136 -3.00 -1.48 11.64
N PHE A 137 -1.94 -0.78 12.02
CA PHE A 137 -1.11 -0.01 11.09
C PHE A 137 -0.51 -0.91 10.02
N ALA A 138 0.04 -2.07 10.41
CA ALA A 138 0.65 -3.00 9.46
C ALA A 138 -0.34 -3.48 8.39
N GLN A 139 -1.56 -3.84 8.79
CA GLN A 139 -2.61 -4.23 7.84
C GLN A 139 -2.97 -3.11 6.86
N ILE A 140 -3.15 -1.88 7.35
CA ILE A 140 -3.48 -0.72 6.51
C ILE A 140 -2.31 -0.39 5.59
N TYR A 141 -1.09 -0.39 6.11
CA TYR A 141 0.11 -0.09 5.35
C TYR A 141 0.32 -1.09 4.21
N GLU A 142 0.16 -2.39 4.47
CA GLU A 142 0.22 -3.42 3.42
C GLU A 142 -0.85 -3.19 2.34
N MET A 143 -2.07 -2.81 2.72
CA MET A 143 -3.12 -2.49 1.77
C MET A 143 -2.76 -1.26 0.91
N CYS A 144 -2.26 -0.18 1.52
CA CYS A 144 -1.84 1.03 0.83
C CYS A 144 -0.63 0.80 -0.08
N VAL A 145 0.35 0.03 0.36
CA VAL A 145 1.50 -0.41 -0.45
C VAL A 145 1.01 -1.11 -1.71
N ASN A 146 0.08 -2.06 -1.57
CA ASN A 146 -0.51 -2.75 -2.71
C ASN A 146 -1.23 -1.76 -3.63
N GLN A 147 -2.00 -0.81 -3.11
CA GLN A 147 -2.67 0.20 -3.93
C GLN A 147 -1.67 1.10 -4.70
N VAL A 148 -0.59 1.53 -4.06
CA VAL A 148 0.42 2.38 -4.72
C VAL A 148 1.20 1.59 -5.77
N GLN A 149 1.70 0.39 -5.44
CA GLN A 149 2.55 -0.40 -6.34
C GLN A 149 1.77 -1.13 -7.44
N VAL A 150 0.60 -1.69 -7.11
CA VAL A 150 -0.19 -2.49 -8.04
C VAL A 150 -1.12 -1.61 -8.86
N LEU A 151 -1.84 -0.69 -8.21
CA LEU A 151 -2.85 0.13 -8.89
C LEU A 151 -2.30 1.49 -9.37
N GLY A 152 -1.09 1.88 -8.94
CA GLY A 152 -0.50 3.17 -9.30
C GLY A 152 -1.23 4.36 -8.68
N VAL A 153 -2.07 4.12 -7.65
CA VAL A 153 -2.84 5.16 -6.99
C VAL A 153 -1.89 6.11 -6.29
N ARG A 154 -2.05 7.40 -6.57
CA ARG A 154 -1.35 8.48 -5.88
C ARG A 154 -2.37 9.29 -5.09
N LEU A 155 -1.97 9.71 -3.91
CA LEU A 155 -2.74 10.67 -3.13
C LEU A 155 -2.89 11.98 -3.88
N GLU A 156 -4.13 12.42 -4.05
CA GLU A 156 -4.43 13.75 -4.60
C GLU A 156 -4.10 14.86 -3.57
N ASN A 157 -4.23 14.58 -2.27
CA ASN A 157 -4.01 15.54 -1.20
C ASN A 157 -3.04 14.98 -0.15
N PRO A 158 -1.92 15.66 0.15
CA PRO A 158 -1.01 15.24 1.20
C PRO A 158 -1.64 15.38 2.60
N PRO A 159 -1.15 14.61 3.60
CA PRO A 159 -1.67 14.71 4.96
C PRO A 159 -1.41 16.10 5.55
N MET A 160 -2.50 16.84 5.81
CA MET A 160 -2.46 18.18 6.39
C MET A 160 -2.52 18.16 7.92
N GLY A 161 -1.74 19.02 8.55
CA GLY A 161 -1.85 19.36 9.97
C GLY A 161 -3.02 20.29 10.26
N LEU A 162 -3.34 20.46 11.55
CA LEU A 162 -4.53 21.21 11.99
C LEU A 162 -4.60 22.65 11.46
N ILE A 163 -3.46 23.33 11.35
CA ILE A 163 -3.40 24.72 10.88
C ILE A 163 -3.75 24.81 9.40
N GLU A 164 -3.21 23.89 8.60
CA GLU A 164 -3.46 23.87 7.16
C GLU A 164 -4.88 23.38 6.84
N ALA A 165 -5.40 22.41 7.59
CA ALA A 165 -6.80 22.00 7.48
C ALA A 165 -7.76 23.17 7.77
N ALA A 166 -7.48 23.97 8.80
CA ALA A 166 -8.27 25.16 9.14
C ALA A 166 -8.17 26.28 8.08
N GLN A 167 -6.99 26.47 7.49
CA GLN A 167 -6.79 27.46 6.42
C GLN A 167 -7.44 27.04 5.10
N ASN A 168 -7.42 25.75 4.78
CA ASN A 168 -8.07 25.24 3.57
C ASN A 168 -9.60 25.31 3.68
N GLY A 169 -10.19 24.95 4.83
CA GLY A 169 -11.62 25.10 5.08
C GLY A 169 -12.12 26.52 4.82
N ASN A 170 -11.42 27.51 5.39
CA ASN A 170 -11.71 28.93 5.16
C ASN A 170 -11.57 29.37 3.70
N ARG A 171 -10.63 28.80 2.92
CA ARG A 171 -10.48 29.11 1.50
C ARG A 171 -11.60 28.51 0.64
N SER A 172 -12.02 27.27 0.92
CA SER A 172 -13.16 26.65 0.24
C SER A 172 -14.47 27.37 0.54
N ASP A 173 -14.69 27.80 1.79
CA ASP A 173 -15.88 28.58 2.17
C ASP A 173 -15.88 29.97 1.50
N GLN A 174 -14.73 30.63 1.40
CA GLN A 174 -14.61 31.91 0.69
C GLN A 174 -14.76 31.78 -0.84
N GLN A 175 -14.35 30.67 -1.45
CA GLN A 175 -14.57 30.40 -2.88
C GLN A 175 -16.03 30.04 -3.17
N ALA A 176 -16.68 29.25 -2.31
CA ALA A 176 -18.11 28.94 -2.42
C ALA A 176 -18.98 30.21 -2.29
N ALA A 177 -18.63 31.10 -1.36
CA ALA A 177 -19.32 32.39 -1.19
C ALA A 177 -19.13 33.34 -2.40
N LYS A 178 -17.99 33.28 -3.10
CA LYS A 178 -17.74 34.09 -4.31
C LYS A 178 -18.51 33.60 -5.55
N LEU A 179 -18.88 32.33 -5.60
CA LEU A 179 -19.68 31.75 -6.70
C LEU A 179 -21.19 31.97 -6.51
N GLN A 180 -21.62 32.46 -5.34
CA GLN A 180 -23.01 32.81 -5.01
C GLN A 180 -23.23 34.35 -4.91
N GLY A 181 -22.49 35.13 -5.69
CA GLY A 181 -22.74 36.58 -5.87
C GLY A 181 -23.99 36.85 -6.73
N PRO A 182 -24.69 37.98 -6.51
CA PRO A 182 -26.15 38.07 -6.59
C PRO A 182 -26.67 37.99 -8.02
N SER A 183 -27.67 37.14 -8.24
CA SER A 183 -28.58 37.24 -9.38
C SER A 183 -29.19 38.66 -9.38
N SER A 184 -28.66 39.53 -10.23
CA SER A 184 -29.31 40.79 -10.62
C SER A 184 -30.11 40.56 -11.89
#